data_AF-A0A921ELJ2-F1
#
_entry.id   AF-A0A921ELJ2-F1
#
_cell.length_a   1.000
_cell.length_b   1.000
_cell.length_c   1.000
_cell.angle_alpha   90.00
_cell.angle_beta   90.00
_cell.angle_gamma   90.00
#
_symmetry.space_group_name_H-M   'P 1'
#
loop_
_entity.id
_entity.type
_entity.pdbx_description
1 polymer ?
#
loop_
_entity_poly.entity_id
_entity_poly.type
_entity_poly.pdbx_seq_one_letter_code
_entity_poly.pdbx_strand_id
1 'polypeptide(L)'
;MRELKQLRQTTCYPFLLHVFKDFQDQRIDEKTLTSVLSLITTYLIRRSICNVSTNSLNTLFAYLYARVFKVAQNKEKYYEAINKYLFSQKGKNEIPADEVVKYALKHSNLYQNQELCRILLLDVENGDSKEKLATQNLTIEHIMP
;
A
#
# COMPACT_ATOMS: atom_id res chain seq x y z
N MET A 1 -3.23 -5.13 -6.40
CA MET A 1 -2.08 -5.95 -6.90
C MET A 1 -1.35 -5.30 -8.07
N ARG A 2 -2.07 -4.66 -9.01
CA ARG A 2 -1.45 -3.92 -10.11
C ARG A 2 -0.65 -2.71 -9.61
N GLU A 3 -1.12 -1.99 -8.58
CA GLU A 3 -0.37 -0.84 -8.02
C GLU A 3 0.91 -1.28 -7.31
N LEU A 4 0.89 -2.39 -6.56
CA LEU A 4 2.09 -2.93 -5.89
C LEU A 4 3.20 -3.30 -6.87
N LYS A 5 2.83 -3.88 -8.03
CA LYS A 5 3.80 -4.20 -9.10
C LYS A 5 4.34 -2.92 -9.75
N GLN A 6 3.50 -1.91 -9.94
CA GLN A 6 3.88 -0.62 -10.52
C GLN A 6 4.79 0.19 -9.59
N LEU A 7 4.55 0.15 -8.27
CA LEU A 7 5.43 0.76 -7.26
C LEU A 7 6.75 0.01 -7.05
N ARG A 8 6.94 -1.16 -7.69
CA ARG A 8 8.10 -2.06 -7.53
C ARG A 8 8.44 -2.38 -6.07
N GLN A 9 7.43 -2.38 -5.18
CA GLN A 9 7.60 -2.60 -3.74
C GLN A 9 7.62 -4.10 -3.41
N THR A 10 8.70 -4.79 -3.79
CA THR A 10 8.92 -6.21 -3.50
C THR A 10 9.13 -6.50 -2.01
N THR A 11 9.44 -5.48 -1.21
CA THR A 11 9.69 -5.57 0.22
C THR A 11 8.51 -6.14 1.04
N CYS A 12 7.28 -6.00 0.55
CA CYS A 12 6.11 -6.57 1.23
C CYS A 12 5.89 -8.07 0.94
N TYR A 13 6.62 -8.65 -0.02
CA TYR A 13 6.38 -10.02 -0.48
C TYR A 13 6.53 -11.08 0.61
N PRO A 14 7.53 -11.02 1.52
CA PRO A 14 7.63 -12.00 2.60
C PRO A 14 6.36 -12.07 3.45
N PHE A 15 5.77 -10.91 3.78
CA PHE A 15 4.50 -10.85 4.47
C PHE A 15 3.36 -11.40 3.62
N LEU A 16 3.24 -10.98 2.37
CA LEU A 16 2.15 -11.39 1.48
C LEU A 16 2.17 -12.89 1.18
N LEU A 17 3.34 -13.53 1.08
CA LEU A 17 3.45 -14.98 0.90
C LEU A 17 2.79 -15.75 2.04
N HIS A 18 2.95 -15.30 3.29
CA HIS A 18 2.27 -15.91 4.42
C HIS A 18 0.74 -15.72 4.35
N VAL A 19 0.28 -14.52 3.97
CA VAL A 19 -1.16 -14.24 3.79
C VAL A 19 -1.76 -15.10 2.68
N PHE A 20 -1.07 -15.24 1.54
CA PHE A 20 -1.51 -16.11 0.45
C PHE A 20 -1.53 -17.58 0.85
N LYS A 21 -0.56 -18.03 1.65
CA LYS A 21 -0.58 -19.39 2.22
C LYS A 21 -1.81 -19.59 3.11
N ASP A 22 -2.15 -18.64 3.97
CA ASP A 22 -3.35 -18.73 4.80
C ASP A 22 -4.64 -18.75 3.96
N PHE A 23 -4.68 -18.02 2.85
CA PHE A 23 -5.79 -18.09 1.89
C PHE A 23 -5.87 -19.46 1.19
N GLN A 24 -4.74 -20.01 0.74
CA GLN A 24 -4.67 -21.33 0.12
C GLN A 24 -5.07 -22.45 1.10
N ASP A 25 -4.67 -22.32 2.37
CA ASP A 25 -5.06 -23.21 3.46
C ASP A 25 -6.53 -22.98 3.92
N GLN A 26 -7.30 -22.14 3.23
CA GLN A 26 -8.70 -21.78 3.54
C GLN A 26 -8.92 -21.20 4.94
N ARG A 27 -7.88 -20.59 5.55
CA ARG A 27 -8.00 -19.91 6.85
C ARG A 27 -8.63 -18.53 6.74
N ILE A 28 -8.56 -17.90 5.58
CA ILE A 28 -9.17 -16.60 5.28
C ILE A 28 -9.93 -16.67 3.97
N ASP A 29 -10.97 -15.87 3.84
CA ASP A 29 -11.76 -15.75 2.61
C ASP A 29 -11.19 -14.68 1.66
N GLU A 30 -11.72 -14.66 0.44
CA GLU A 30 -11.29 -13.71 -0.60
C GLU A 30 -11.50 -12.26 -0.18
N LYS A 31 -12.57 -11.98 0.57
CA LYS A 31 -12.85 -10.63 1.08
C LYS A 31 -11.77 -10.19 2.05
N THR A 32 -11.42 -11.02 3.03
CA THR A 32 -10.34 -10.74 3.99
C THR A 32 -9.01 -10.55 3.28
N LEU A 33 -8.66 -11.43 2.34
CA LEU A 33 -7.44 -11.30 1.53
C LEU A 33 -7.40 -9.95 0.80
N THR A 34 -8.50 -9.59 0.13
CA THR A 34 -8.62 -8.32 -0.61
C THR A 34 -8.48 -7.11 0.31
N SER A 35 -9.12 -7.14 1.48
CA SER A 35 -8.99 -6.08 2.49
C SER A 35 -7.56 -5.93 3.00
N VAL A 36 -6.84 -7.03 3.26
CA VAL A 36 -5.43 -7.00 3.67
C VAL A 36 -4.55 -6.43 2.56
N LEU A 37 -4.74 -6.87 1.31
CA LEU A 37 -3.99 -6.34 0.17
C LEU A 37 -4.24 -4.85 -0.04
N SER A 38 -5.49 -4.40 0.09
CA SER A 38 -5.86 -2.99 0.01
C SER A 38 -5.20 -2.16 1.12
N LEU A 39 -5.18 -2.67 2.35
CA LEU A 39 -4.53 -2.02 3.49
C LEU A 39 -3.02 -1.85 3.27
N ILE A 40 -2.32 -2.90 2.85
CA ILE A 40 -0.87 -2.83 2.57
C ILE A 40 -0.59 -1.87 1.41
N THR A 41 -1.40 -1.90 0.36
CA THR A 41 -1.25 -1.02 -0.81
C THR A 41 -1.44 0.44 -0.41
N THR A 42 -2.52 0.74 0.34
CA THR A 42 -2.81 2.08 0.87
C THR A 42 -1.68 2.58 1.76
N TYR A 43 -1.15 1.73 2.64
CA TYR A 43 -0.02 2.07 3.51
C TYR A 43 1.22 2.49 2.71
N LEU A 44 1.58 1.69 1.69
CA LEU A 44 2.74 1.97 0.85
C LEU A 44 2.56 3.24 -0.01
N ILE A 45 1.37 3.44 -0.59
CA ILE A 45 1.05 4.64 -1.37
C ILE A 45 1.14 5.89 -0.49
N ARG A 46 0.50 5.89 0.69
CA ARG A 46 0.55 7.03 1.62
C ARG A 46 1.98 7.39 2.01
N ARG A 47 2.81 6.39 2.30
CA ARG A 47 4.25 6.61 2.59
C ARG A 47 5.00 7.19 1.40
N SER A 48 4.70 6.71 0.20
CA SER A 48 5.32 7.20 -1.04
C SER A 48 4.95 8.64 -1.33
N ILE A 49 3.68 9.03 -1.14
CA ILE A 49 3.21 10.42 -1.27
C ILE A 49 3.95 11.33 -0.29
N CYS A 50 4.08 10.89 0.97
CA CYS A 50 4.73 11.68 2.01
C CYS A 50 6.27 11.57 2.00
N ASN A 51 6.89 10.98 0.97
CA ASN A 51 8.34 10.78 0.86
C ASN A 51 8.99 10.11 2.10
N VAL A 52 8.28 9.18 2.74
CA VAL A 52 8.81 8.45 3.90
C VAL A 52 9.79 7.38 3.42
N SER A 53 11.03 7.41 3.93
CA SER A 53 12.11 6.48 3.53
C SER A 53 11.71 5.01 3.60
N THR A 54 12.06 4.19 2.62
CA THR A 54 11.71 2.76 2.55
C THR A 54 12.60 1.84 3.39
N ASN A 55 13.69 2.36 3.97
CA ASN A 55 14.71 1.57 4.66
C ASN A 55 14.16 0.72 5.83
N SER A 56 13.08 1.17 6.47
CA SER A 56 12.44 0.46 7.57
C SER A 56 11.44 -0.62 7.15
N LEU A 57 11.02 -0.64 5.87
CA LEU A 57 10.00 -1.56 5.36
C LEU A 57 10.47 -3.01 5.37
N ASN A 58 11.74 -3.26 5.04
CA ASN A 58 12.31 -4.62 5.02
C ASN A 58 12.13 -5.30 6.38
N THR A 59 12.55 -4.62 7.45
CA THR A 59 12.40 -5.12 8.81
C THR A 59 10.93 -5.20 9.21
N LEU A 60 10.12 -4.18 8.88
CA LEU A 60 8.70 -4.18 9.23
C LEU A 60 7.99 -5.41 8.67
N PHE A 61 8.06 -5.64 7.35
CA PHE A 61 7.34 -6.73 6.69
C PHE A 61 7.90 -8.11 7.02
N ALA A 62 9.22 -8.23 7.25
CA ALA A 62 9.82 -9.50 7.68
C ALA A 62 9.23 -9.99 9.02
N TYR A 63 8.96 -9.07 9.96
CA TYR A 63 8.46 -9.42 11.29
C TYR A 63 6.95 -9.25 11.46
N LEU A 64 6.25 -8.56 10.55
CA LEU A 64 4.83 -8.21 10.67
C LEU A 64 3.98 -9.45 10.95
N TYR A 65 4.09 -10.49 10.11
CA TYR A 65 3.28 -11.70 10.23
C TYR A 65 3.52 -12.39 11.59
N ALA A 66 4.80 -12.63 11.92
CA ALA A 66 5.18 -13.29 13.15
C ALA A 66 4.73 -12.52 14.40
N ARG A 67 4.78 -11.18 14.38
CA ARG A 67 4.36 -10.34 15.52
C ARG A 67 2.84 -10.31 15.68
N VAL A 68 2.10 -10.18 14.58
CA VAL A 68 0.63 -10.15 14.63
C VAL A 68 0.08 -11.50 15.04
N PHE A 69 0.53 -12.59 14.44
CA PHE A 69 -0.04 -13.92 14.65
C PHE A 69 0.68 -14.76 15.72
N LYS A 70 1.56 -14.15 16.52
CA LYS A 70 2.09 -14.76 17.76
C LYS A 70 0.96 -15.11 18.73
N VAL A 71 -0.09 -14.28 18.77
CA VAL A 71 -1.30 -14.52 19.54
C VAL A 71 -2.29 -15.25 18.64
N ALA A 72 -2.63 -16.50 18.96
CA ALA A 72 -3.46 -17.34 18.10
C ALA A 72 -4.86 -16.75 17.85
N GLN A 73 -5.46 -16.08 18.84
CA GLN A 73 -6.78 -15.43 18.69
C GLN A 73 -6.81 -14.35 17.60
N ASN A 74 -5.66 -13.76 17.26
CA ASN A 74 -5.59 -12.76 16.19
C ASN A 74 -5.95 -13.35 14.81
N LYS A 75 -5.87 -14.67 14.63
CA LYS A 75 -6.30 -15.33 13.39
C LYS A 75 -7.82 -15.30 13.19
N GLU A 76 -8.60 -15.27 14.26
CA GLU A 76 -10.07 -15.13 14.19
C GLU A 76 -10.47 -13.73 13.72
N LYS A 77 -9.64 -12.72 14.03
CA LYS A 77 -9.82 -11.32 13.65
C LYS A 77 -8.71 -10.85 12.72
N TYR A 78 -8.46 -11.64 11.67
CA TYR A 78 -7.27 -11.55 10.82
C TYR A 78 -6.97 -10.13 10.32
N TYR A 79 -7.93 -9.50 9.64
CA TYR A 79 -7.79 -8.14 9.11
C TYR A 79 -7.60 -7.11 10.23
N GLU A 80 -8.45 -7.15 11.26
CA GLU A 80 -8.40 -6.19 12.37
C GLU A 80 -7.07 -6.26 13.12
N ALA A 81 -6.50 -7.44 13.30
CA ALA A 81 -5.22 -7.64 13.97
C ALA A 81 -4.07 -7.01 13.17
N ILE A 82 -4.03 -7.22 11.85
CA ILE A 82 -3.05 -6.58 10.96
C ILE A 82 -3.23 -5.06 10.96
N ASN A 83 -4.47 -4.59 10.83
CA ASN A 83 -4.81 -3.17 10.83
C ASN A 83 -4.34 -2.50 12.13
N LYS A 84 -4.70 -3.07 13.28
CA LYS A 84 -4.30 -2.57 14.60
C LYS A 84 -2.78 -2.52 14.76
N TYR A 85 -2.06 -3.53 14.28
CA TYR A 85 -0.60 -3.55 14.36
C TYR A 85 0.06 -2.49 13.47
N LEU A 86 -0.45 -2.27 12.26
CA LEU A 86 0.07 -1.23 11.37
C LEU A 86 -0.18 0.17 11.94
N PHE A 87 -1.39 0.43 12.45
CA PHE A 87 -1.73 1.71 13.07
C PHE A 87 -1.01 1.96 14.41
N SER A 88 -0.49 0.92 15.07
CA SER A 88 0.31 1.09 16.30
C SER A 88 1.79 1.40 16.01
N GLN A 89 2.24 1.32 14.76
CA GLN A 89 3.62 1.68 14.40
C GLN A 89 3.88 3.17 14.61
N LYS A 90 5.10 3.50 15.05
CA LYS A 90 5.54 4.88 15.31
C LYS A 90 6.84 5.23 14.59
N GLY A 91 7.09 6.53 14.45
CA GLY A 91 8.29 7.04 13.78
C GLY A 91 8.33 6.63 12.31
N LYS A 92 9.43 5.99 11.87
CA LYS A 92 9.67 5.65 10.46
C LYS A 92 8.67 4.66 9.84
N ASN A 93 7.88 3.97 10.66
CA ASN A 93 6.87 3.01 10.21
C ASN A 93 5.43 3.49 10.40
N GLU A 94 5.24 4.69 10.94
CA GLU A 94 3.90 5.26 11.16
C GLU A 94 3.15 5.40 9.84
N ILE A 95 1.83 5.23 9.89
CA ILE A 95 0.95 5.49 8.76
C ILE A 95 0.72 7.00 8.68
N PRO A 96 1.06 7.66 7.55
CA PRO A 96 0.78 9.09 7.41
C PRO A 96 -0.72 9.37 7.52
N ALA A 97 -1.06 10.31 8.41
CA ALA A 97 -2.43 10.80 8.61
C ALA A 97 -2.94 11.55 7.37
N ASP A 98 -4.26 11.64 7.23
CA ASP A 98 -4.92 12.23 6.05
C ASP A 98 -4.48 13.67 5.80
N GLU A 99 -4.30 14.47 6.86
CA GLU A 99 -3.85 15.86 6.76
C GLU A 99 -2.43 15.96 6.17
N VAL A 100 -1.53 15.06 6.58
CA VAL A 100 -0.15 15.00 6.10
C VAL A 100 -0.14 14.57 4.63
N VAL A 101 -0.94 13.56 4.27
CA VAL A 101 -1.08 13.10 2.88
C VAL A 101 -1.62 14.22 2.00
N LYS A 102 -2.68 14.91 2.44
CA LYS A 102 -3.29 16.03 1.71
C LYS A 102 -2.31 17.19 1.53
N TYR A 103 -1.51 17.50 2.55
CA TYR A 103 -0.47 18.51 2.44
C TYR A 103 0.61 18.08 1.44
N ALA A 104 1.10 16.85 1.53
CA ALA A 104 2.13 16.33 0.63
C ALA A 104 1.65 16.30 -0.83
N LEU A 105 0.41 15.87 -1.11
CA LEU A 105 -0.15 15.90 -2.47
C LEU A 105 -0.11 17.28 -3.13
N LYS A 106 -0.27 18.35 -2.34
CA LYS A 106 -0.30 19.73 -2.85
C LYS A 106 1.09 20.35 -3.05
N HIS A 107 2.07 19.95 -2.24
CA HIS A 107 3.36 20.65 -2.15
C HIS A 107 4.56 19.80 -2.56
N SER A 108 4.41 18.47 -2.65
CA SER A 108 5.51 17.58 -3.03
C SER A 108 5.70 17.52 -4.54
N ASN A 109 6.95 17.39 -4.98
CA ASN A 109 7.27 17.14 -6.38
C ASN A 109 7.04 15.67 -6.75
N LEU A 110 5.77 15.29 -6.92
CA LEU A 110 5.37 13.92 -7.26
C LEU A 110 5.93 13.46 -8.61
N TYR A 111 6.20 14.38 -9.54
CA TYR A 111 6.74 14.07 -10.86
C TYR A 111 8.13 13.41 -10.80
N GLN A 112 8.93 13.68 -9.76
CA GLN A 112 10.20 12.96 -9.57
C GLN A 112 10.00 11.45 -9.41
N ASN A 113 8.85 11.02 -8.87
CA ASN A 113 8.46 9.63 -8.78
C ASN A 113 7.40 9.33 -9.84
N GLN A 114 7.86 9.08 -11.07
CA GLN A 114 7.01 8.83 -12.23
C GLN A 114 5.98 7.72 -12.01
N GLU A 115 6.35 6.64 -11.30
CA GLU A 115 5.43 5.53 -11.03
C GLU A 115 4.30 5.95 -10.09
N LEU A 116 4.63 6.67 -9.00
CA LEU A 116 3.64 7.21 -8.08
C LEU A 116 2.74 8.23 -8.77
N CYS A 117 3.32 9.16 -9.52
CA CYS A 117 2.60 10.17 -10.27
C CYS A 117 1.59 9.52 -11.23
N ARG A 118 2.03 8.50 -11.98
CA ARG A 118 1.16 7.74 -12.87
C ARG A 118 0.03 7.04 -12.12
N ILE A 119 0.31 6.40 -10.98
CA ILE A 119 -0.74 5.74 -10.18
C ILE A 119 -1.78 6.75 -9.71
N LEU A 120 -1.36 7.90 -9.19
CA LEU A 120 -2.27 8.94 -8.69
C LEU A 120 -3.13 9.52 -9.80
N LEU A 121 -2.54 9.85 -10.95
CA LEU A 121 -3.27 10.36 -12.10
C LEU A 121 -4.28 9.32 -12.62
N LEU A 122 -3.89 8.05 -12.67
CA LEU A 122 -4.81 6.99 -13.08
C LEU A 122 -5.97 6.78 -12.11
N ASP A 123 -5.73 6.93 -10.81
CA ASP A 123 -6.78 6.83 -9.79
C ASP A 123 -7.77 7.99 -9.93
N VAL A 124 -7.29 9.20 -10.21
CA VAL A 124 -8.15 10.36 -10.50
C VAL A 124 -8.96 10.15 -11.77
N GLU A 125 -8.32 9.72 -12.87
CA GLU A 125 -8.97 9.56 -14.17
C GLU A 125 -9.97 8.39 -14.22
N ASN A 126 -9.63 7.25 -13.58
CA ASN A 126 -10.46 6.03 -13.60
C ASN A 126 -11.26 5.80 -12.31
N GLY A 127 -11.32 6.79 -11.42
CA GLY A 127 -12.07 6.73 -10.17
C GLY A 127 -13.57 6.68 -10.42
N ASP A 128 -14.25 7.82 -10.28
CA ASP A 128 -15.71 7.88 -10.45
C ASP A 128 -16.15 7.89 -11.94
N SER A 129 -15.22 7.83 -12.88
CA SER A 129 -15.52 7.82 -14.31
C SER A 129 -16.03 6.46 -14.79
N LYS A 130 -17.09 6.47 -15.61
CA LYS A 130 -17.60 5.27 -16.30
C LYS A 130 -16.69 4.84 -17.45
N GLU A 131 -15.86 5.75 -17.95
CA GLU A 131 -14.91 5.49 -19.03
C GLU A 131 -13.56 5.08 -18.45
N LYS A 132 -13.18 3.81 -18.65
CA LYS A 132 -11.88 3.29 -18.23
C LYS A 132 -10.86 3.47 -19.34
N LEU A 133 -9.84 4.27 -19.10
CA LEU A 133 -8.78 4.52 -20.08
C LEU A 133 -7.79 3.33 -20.13
N ALA A 134 -7.50 2.87 -21.35
CA ALA A 134 -6.45 1.89 -21.61
C ALA A 134 -5.09 2.58 -21.62
N THR A 135 -4.40 2.53 -20.48
CA THR A 135 -3.27 3.43 -20.19
C THR A 135 -1.88 2.89 -20.52
N GLN A 136 -1.81 1.83 -21.34
CA GLN A 136 -0.55 1.18 -21.70
C GLN A 136 0.32 2.06 -22.62
N ASN A 137 -0.28 3.01 -23.34
CA ASN A 137 0.40 3.86 -24.33
C ASN A 137 0.42 5.36 -23.96
N LEU A 138 0.06 5.73 -22.72
CA LEU A 138 0.00 7.14 -22.30
C LEU A 138 1.33 7.57 -21.67
N THR A 139 1.83 8.74 -22.08
CA THR A 139 3.01 9.41 -21.54
C THR A 139 2.60 10.59 -20.65
N ILE A 140 3.35 10.83 -19.57
CA ILE A 140 3.15 12.01 -18.72
C ILE A 140 4.06 13.12 -19.22
N GLU A 141 3.48 14.15 -19.83
CA GLU A 141 4.23 15.31 -20.33
C GLU A 141 4.29 16.42 -19.27
N HIS A 142 5.44 17.08 -19.20
CA HIS A 142 5.65 18.25 -18.35
C HIS A 142 5.50 19.51 -19.19
N ILE A 143 4.44 20.28 -18.96
CA ILE A 143 4.24 21.57 -19.62
C ILE A 143 5.06 22.63 -18.88
N MET A 144 6.05 23.22 -19.56
CA MET A 144 6.84 24.33 -19.02
C MET A 144 5.97 25.60 -18.90
N PRO A 145 6.22 26.46 -17.90
CA PRO A 145 5.53 27.75 -17.77
C PRO A 145 5.88 28.73 -18.89
#